data_AF-A0A672YZT7-F1
#
_entry.id   AF-A0A672YZT7-F1
#
_cell.length_a   1.000
_cell.length_b   1.000
_cell.length_c   1.000
_cell.angle_alpha   90.00
_cell.angle_beta   90.00
_cell.angle_gamma   90.00
#
_symmetry.space_group_name_H-M   'P 1'
#
loop_
_entity.id
_entity.type
_entity.pdbx_description
1 polymer ?
#
loop_
_entity_poly.entity_id
_entity_poly.type
_entity_poly.pdbx_seq_one_letter_code
_entity_poly.pdbx_strand_id
1 'polypeptide(L)'
;MSNQKQQKPTLTGQRFKTRKRDEKERFDPTQFQESIVQGLNQTGPDLEAVAKFLDASGAKLDYRRYAETLFDILVAGGMLAPGGTLSDDVTCTEFCLFKAQEDMETMQAYAQVFHKLIRRYKYLEKGFEEEIKKLLLFLKGFTESERNKLAMLTGILLANGSISSSILGSLFNENLVKEGVSACFAVKLFKSWLSEKDINSVAASLRKVGMDNRLMELFPANKRSCEHFSKYFTDAGLKEISDFARNQQSIGARKELQKELQEQIIVLLYLKKDNNISEQTMIGLIWSSVMSSVEWNKKEELVTEQAIKHLKQYSPLLKAFTSQGLSELTLLLKIQEYCYDNIHFMKAFQKIVVLLYKADVLSEEAILKWYNEAHLAKGKSVFLEQMKKFVEWLKNAEEGNLAPLFGIEGQ
;
A
#
# COMPACT_ATOMS: atom_id res chain seq x y z
N MET A 1 -7.55 91.06 14.85
CA MET A 1 -6.20 91.25 14.28
C MET A 1 -5.55 89.88 14.13
N SER A 2 -4.95 89.68 12.97
CA SER A 2 -4.43 88.44 12.42
C SER A 2 -3.41 87.71 13.30
N ASN A 3 -3.43 86.37 13.27
CA ASN A 3 -2.17 85.63 13.30
C ASN A 3 -2.26 84.32 12.49
N GLN A 4 -1.37 84.22 11.50
CA GLN A 4 -1.21 83.11 10.57
C GLN A 4 -0.72 81.86 11.30
N LYS A 5 -1.20 80.68 10.88
CA LYS A 5 -0.43 79.43 11.02
C LYS A 5 -0.33 78.75 9.66
N GLN A 6 0.91 78.50 9.29
CA GLN A 6 1.43 78.03 8.01
C GLN A 6 0.79 76.71 7.53
N GLN A 7 0.46 76.67 6.23
CA GLN A 7 0.17 75.42 5.52
C GLN A 7 1.45 74.59 5.39
N LYS A 8 1.41 73.33 5.85
CA LYS A 8 2.44 72.33 5.57
C LYS A 8 2.21 71.74 4.18
N PRO A 9 3.28 71.44 3.42
CA PRO A 9 3.19 71.11 1.99
C PRO A 9 2.44 69.81 1.74
N THR A 10 1.54 69.85 0.76
CA THR A 10 0.81 68.71 0.21
C THR A 10 1.80 67.76 -0.47
N LEU A 11 1.92 66.53 0.02
CA LEU A 11 2.62 65.46 -0.69
C LEU A 11 1.75 65.00 -1.87
N THR A 12 1.83 65.76 -2.96
CA THR A 12 1.47 65.27 -4.30
C THR A 12 2.41 64.13 -4.68
N GLY A 13 1.86 62.96 -4.99
CA GLY A 13 2.55 62.01 -5.88
C GLY A 13 3.01 60.68 -5.31
N GLN A 14 2.35 60.10 -4.30
CA GLN A 14 2.47 58.65 -4.07
C GLN A 14 1.10 57.99 -4.05
N ARG A 15 0.69 57.48 -5.21
CA ARG A 15 -0.38 56.47 -5.29
C ARG A 15 0.07 55.30 -4.43
N PHE A 16 -0.45 55.18 -3.21
CA PHE A 16 -0.49 53.92 -2.52
C PHE A 16 -1.34 52.98 -3.38
N LYS A 17 -0.67 52.24 -4.27
CA LYS A 17 -1.24 51.00 -4.79
C LYS A 17 -1.38 50.10 -3.58
N THR A 18 -2.56 50.08 -2.99
CA THR A 18 -3.03 48.92 -2.24
C THR A 18 -2.74 47.73 -3.14
N ARG A 19 -1.74 46.91 -2.78
CA ARG A 19 -1.60 45.60 -3.38
C ARG A 19 -2.96 44.94 -3.19
N LYS A 20 -3.55 44.42 -4.27
CA LYS A 20 -4.65 43.45 -4.23
C LYS A 20 -4.21 42.34 -3.29
N ARG A 21 -4.48 42.51 -2.00
CA ARG A 21 -4.29 41.50 -0.99
C ARG A 21 -5.44 40.56 -1.26
N ASP A 22 -5.12 39.34 -1.68
CA ASP A 22 -6.05 38.30 -2.08
C ASP A 22 -7.37 38.40 -1.32
N GLU A 23 -8.42 38.89 -2.00
CA GLU A 23 -9.77 38.49 -1.63
C GLU A 23 -9.76 36.98 -1.81
N LYS A 24 -9.53 36.24 -0.72
CA LYS A 24 -9.86 34.81 -0.71
C LYS A 24 -11.32 34.75 -1.09
N GLU A 25 -11.62 34.33 -2.31
CA GLU A 25 -12.98 34.07 -2.75
C GLU A 25 -13.67 33.30 -1.62
N ARG A 26 -14.84 33.79 -1.19
CA ARG A 26 -15.59 33.16 -0.10
C ARG A 26 -15.86 31.71 -0.47
N PHE A 27 -15.68 30.78 0.46
CA PHE A 27 -16.08 29.39 0.22
C PHE A 27 -17.59 29.36 0.20
N ASP A 28 -18.17 29.11 -0.97
CA ASP A 28 -19.61 29.13 -1.22
C ASP A 28 -20.01 27.89 -2.04
N PRO A 29 -20.12 26.72 -1.39
CA PRO A 29 -20.45 25.47 -2.07
C PRO A 29 -21.88 25.47 -2.63
N THR A 30 -22.79 26.28 -2.06
CA THR A 30 -24.16 26.42 -2.55
C THR A 30 -24.18 27.12 -3.91
N GLN A 31 -23.48 28.25 -4.06
CA GLN A 31 -23.39 28.94 -5.35
C GLN A 31 -22.71 28.06 -6.42
N PHE A 32 -21.68 27.31 -6.02
CA PHE A 32 -21.03 26.34 -6.90
C PHE A 32 -22.02 25.26 -7.36
N GLN A 33 -22.78 24.68 -6.42
CA GLN A 33 -23.79 23.67 -6.73
C GLN A 33 -24.85 24.20 -7.69
N GLU A 34 -25.43 25.37 -7.42
CA GLU A 34 -26.44 25.98 -8.29
C GLU A 34 -25.93 26.13 -9.74
N SER A 35 -24.68 26.56 -9.90
CA SER A 35 -24.05 26.72 -11.21
C SER A 35 -23.88 25.39 -11.95
N ILE A 36 -23.46 24.33 -11.25
CA ILE A 36 -23.33 22.98 -11.84
C ILE A 36 -24.69 22.39 -12.16
N VAL A 37 -25.63 22.42 -11.21
CA VAL A 37 -26.98 21.86 -11.36
C VAL A 37 -27.73 22.55 -12.50
N GLN A 38 -27.65 23.88 -12.61
CA GLN A 38 -28.24 24.62 -13.72
C GLN A 38 -27.68 24.13 -15.07
N GLY A 39 -26.36 23.96 -15.18
CA GLY A 39 -25.74 23.49 -16.42
C GLY A 39 -26.11 22.05 -16.77
N LEU A 40 -26.15 21.15 -15.77
CA LEU A 40 -26.60 19.76 -15.98
C LEU A 40 -28.06 19.70 -16.43
N ASN A 41 -28.93 20.54 -15.84
CA ASN A 41 -30.33 20.64 -16.25
C ASN A 41 -30.51 21.18 -17.67
N GLN A 42 -29.58 22.01 -18.16
CA GLN A 42 -29.56 22.50 -19.55
C GLN A 42 -29.04 21.46 -20.54
N THR A 43 -28.07 20.63 -20.15
CA THR A 43 -27.56 19.56 -21.02
C THR A 43 -28.53 18.39 -21.17
N GLY A 44 -29.37 18.15 -20.15
CA GLY A 44 -30.29 17.03 -20.16
C GLY A 44 -29.59 15.67 -20.01
N PRO A 45 -30.16 14.58 -20.54
CA PRO A 45 -29.64 13.21 -20.34
C PRO A 45 -28.45 12.87 -21.26
N ASP A 46 -28.03 13.76 -22.15
CA ASP A 46 -26.90 13.53 -23.06
C ASP A 46 -25.58 13.64 -22.30
N LEU A 47 -24.98 12.49 -21.98
CA LEU A 47 -23.72 12.41 -21.24
C LEU A 47 -22.52 12.98 -22.01
N GLU A 48 -22.58 13.06 -23.34
CA GLU A 48 -21.54 13.75 -24.12
C GLU A 48 -21.66 15.27 -23.97
N ALA A 49 -22.89 15.79 -23.95
CA ALA A 49 -23.15 17.19 -23.65
C ALA A 49 -22.75 17.53 -22.21
N VAL A 50 -23.03 16.65 -21.24
CA VAL A 50 -22.57 16.78 -19.85
C VAL A 50 -21.04 16.86 -19.78
N ALA A 51 -20.32 15.96 -20.45
CA ALA A 51 -18.85 15.98 -20.46
C ALA A 51 -18.29 17.29 -21.05
N LYS A 52 -18.87 17.79 -22.15
CA LYS A 52 -18.49 19.08 -22.76
C LYS A 52 -18.77 20.27 -21.84
N PHE A 53 -19.93 20.27 -21.16
CA PHE A 53 -20.26 21.28 -20.17
C PHE A 53 -19.26 21.29 -19.03
N LEU A 54 -18.92 20.12 -18.47
CA LEU A 54 -17.98 20.03 -17.35
C LEU A 54 -16.56 20.49 -17.73
N ASP A 55 -16.08 20.20 -18.96
CA ASP A 55 -14.80 20.74 -19.46
C ASP A 55 -14.86 22.26 -19.69
N ALA A 56 -15.94 22.79 -20.26
CA ALA A 56 -16.08 24.23 -20.45
C ALA A 56 -16.18 25.00 -19.11
N SER A 57 -16.89 24.42 -18.14
CA SER A 57 -17.15 25.05 -16.83
C SER A 57 -15.96 25.03 -15.90
N GLY A 58 -15.07 24.04 -15.99
CA GLY A 58 -13.88 23.96 -15.13
C GLY A 58 -12.82 25.02 -15.42
N ALA A 59 -12.95 25.78 -16.51
CA ALA A 59 -12.17 26.99 -16.75
C ALA A 59 -12.68 28.22 -15.98
N LYS A 60 -13.93 28.17 -15.51
CA LYS A 60 -14.62 29.27 -14.81
C LYS A 60 -14.86 28.97 -13.33
N LEU A 61 -15.09 27.70 -12.99
CA LEU A 61 -15.39 27.23 -11.65
C LEU A 61 -14.18 26.52 -11.04
N ASP A 62 -13.93 26.75 -9.74
CA ASP A 62 -12.80 26.14 -9.02
C ASP A 62 -13.11 24.70 -8.58
N TYR A 63 -12.98 23.75 -9.50
CA TYR A 63 -13.18 22.34 -9.18
C TYR A 63 -12.22 21.82 -8.11
N ARG A 64 -11.02 22.38 -7.99
CA ARG A 64 -10.05 21.90 -7.00
C ARG A 64 -10.56 22.15 -5.58
N ARG A 65 -11.19 23.31 -5.36
CA ARG A 65 -11.74 23.70 -4.08
C ARG A 65 -13.06 23.01 -3.75
N TYR A 66 -13.89 22.76 -4.77
CA TYR A 66 -15.23 22.19 -4.62
C TYR A 66 -15.32 20.75 -5.14
N ALA A 67 -14.22 19.98 -5.09
CA ALA A 67 -14.15 18.64 -5.66
C ALA A 67 -15.19 17.69 -5.04
N GLU A 68 -15.32 17.69 -3.71
CA GLU A 68 -16.34 16.93 -2.96
C GLU A 68 -17.75 17.31 -3.43
N THR A 69 -18.10 18.60 -3.40
CA THR A 69 -19.39 19.10 -3.88
C THR A 69 -19.67 18.72 -5.32
N LEU A 70 -18.68 18.80 -6.21
CA LEU A 70 -18.81 18.42 -7.61
C LEU A 70 -19.19 16.94 -7.75
N PHE A 71 -18.50 16.06 -7.05
CA PHE A 71 -18.74 14.62 -7.14
C PHE A 71 -20.03 14.18 -6.45
N ASP A 72 -20.42 14.83 -5.34
CA ASP A 72 -21.73 14.68 -4.73
C ASP A 72 -22.85 14.99 -5.74
N ILE A 73 -22.75 16.09 -6.49
CA ILE A 73 -23.74 16.46 -7.51
C ILE A 73 -23.78 15.44 -8.65
N LEU A 74 -22.63 15.02 -9.17
CA LEU A 74 -22.58 14.08 -10.28
C LEU A 74 -23.10 12.69 -9.91
N VAL A 75 -22.94 12.28 -8.64
CA VAL A 75 -23.38 10.98 -8.15
C VAL A 75 -24.82 11.03 -7.63
N ALA A 76 -25.11 11.90 -6.66
CA ALA A 76 -26.36 11.94 -5.92
C ALA A 76 -27.32 13.06 -6.36
N GLY A 77 -26.88 13.97 -7.24
CA GLY A 77 -27.69 15.06 -7.77
C GLY A 77 -27.64 16.35 -6.96
N GLY A 78 -27.00 16.34 -5.80
CA GLY A 78 -26.83 17.50 -4.91
C GLY A 78 -25.84 17.19 -3.78
N MET A 79 -25.51 18.19 -2.96
CA MET A 79 -24.62 18.01 -1.79
C MET A 79 -25.16 16.97 -0.81
N LEU A 80 -24.28 16.09 -0.35
CA LEU A 80 -24.59 15.10 0.67
C LEU A 80 -24.22 15.62 2.07
N ALA A 81 -25.14 15.43 3.01
CA ALA A 81 -24.88 15.61 4.43
C ALA A 81 -23.97 14.48 4.97
N PRO A 82 -23.31 14.68 6.12
CA PRO A 82 -22.58 13.61 6.79
C PRO A 82 -23.50 12.40 7.04
N GLY A 83 -23.19 11.25 6.44
CA GLY A 83 -24.02 10.04 6.51
C GLY A 83 -24.70 9.63 5.21
N GLY A 84 -24.59 10.43 4.14
CA GLY A 84 -25.03 10.06 2.79
C GLY A 84 -26.50 10.37 2.49
N THR A 85 -27.13 11.27 3.24
CA THR A 85 -28.46 11.80 2.89
C THR A 85 -28.31 13.12 2.14
N LEU A 86 -29.20 13.40 1.20
CA LEU A 86 -29.31 14.74 0.61
C LEU A 86 -29.68 15.72 1.73
N SER A 87 -29.08 16.91 1.74
CA SER A 87 -29.47 17.95 2.69
C SER A 87 -30.84 18.54 2.30
N ASP A 88 -31.68 18.87 3.28
CA ASP A 88 -33.12 19.13 3.08
C ASP A 88 -33.45 20.38 2.22
N ASP A 89 -32.51 21.31 2.06
CA ASP A 89 -32.68 22.60 1.34
C ASP A 89 -31.92 22.67 -0.01
N VAL A 90 -31.66 21.54 -0.66
CA VAL A 90 -30.69 21.44 -1.77
C VAL A 90 -31.36 21.45 -3.15
N THR A 91 -30.90 22.35 -4.03
CA THR A 91 -31.20 22.33 -5.48
C THR A 91 -30.62 21.06 -6.10
N CYS A 92 -31.47 20.08 -6.44
CA CYS A 92 -31.04 18.80 -7.01
C CYS A 92 -31.22 18.76 -8.54
N THR A 93 -30.36 17.98 -9.21
CA THR A 93 -30.53 17.60 -10.62
C THR A 93 -31.00 16.17 -10.77
N GLU A 94 -31.84 15.91 -11.76
CA GLU A 94 -32.22 14.55 -12.18
C GLU A 94 -31.15 13.92 -13.10
N PHE A 95 -30.15 14.69 -13.55
CA PHE A 95 -29.09 14.21 -14.44
C PHE A 95 -27.84 13.78 -13.67
N CYS A 96 -28.02 12.82 -12.76
CA CYS A 96 -26.96 12.25 -11.91
C CYS A 96 -27.03 10.71 -11.89
N LEU A 97 -25.95 10.07 -11.42
CA LEU A 97 -25.83 8.61 -11.39
C LEU A 97 -27.01 7.92 -10.65
N PHE A 98 -27.43 8.49 -9.52
CA PHE A 98 -28.49 7.92 -8.67
C PHE A 98 -29.87 7.97 -9.30
N LYS A 99 -30.08 8.80 -10.32
CA LYS A 99 -31.32 8.87 -11.11
C LYS A 99 -31.23 8.16 -12.45
N ALA A 100 -30.03 7.76 -12.86
CA ALA A 100 -29.79 7.03 -14.10
C ALA A 100 -30.40 5.61 -14.11
N GLN A 101 -30.50 5.04 -15.31
CA GLN A 101 -30.92 3.66 -15.53
C GLN A 101 -29.87 2.67 -15.01
N GLU A 102 -30.30 1.59 -14.35
CA GLU A 102 -29.43 0.53 -13.79
C GLU A 102 -29.07 -0.51 -14.86
N ASP A 103 -28.24 -0.13 -15.83
CA ASP A 103 -27.71 -1.02 -16.87
C ASP A 103 -26.24 -0.73 -17.18
N MET A 104 -25.56 -1.70 -17.80
CA MET A 104 -24.12 -1.62 -18.03
C MET A 104 -23.72 -0.50 -19.00
N GLU A 105 -24.51 -0.27 -20.05
CA GLU A 105 -24.22 0.74 -21.08
C GLU A 105 -24.27 2.15 -20.47
N THR A 106 -25.30 2.42 -19.67
CA THR A 106 -25.44 3.68 -18.92
C THR A 106 -24.27 3.88 -17.96
N MET A 107 -23.90 2.86 -17.17
CA MET A 107 -22.79 2.96 -16.21
C MET A 107 -21.43 3.18 -16.90
N GLN A 108 -21.20 2.56 -18.06
CA GLN A 108 -20.01 2.81 -18.88
C GLN A 108 -19.98 4.24 -19.38
N ALA A 109 -21.11 4.78 -19.83
CA ALA A 109 -21.19 6.17 -20.29
C ALA A 109 -20.89 7.16 -19.15
N TYR A 110 -21.43 6.94 -17.94
CA TYR A 110 -21.05 7.73 -16.76
C TYR A 110 -19.56 7.60 -16.43
N ALA A 111 -19.00 6.38 -16.46
CA ALA A 111 -17.57 6.17 -16.24
C ALA A 111 -16.70 6.95 -17.26
N GLN A 112 -17.15 7.08 -18.52
CA GLN A 112 -16.49 7.89 -19.52
C GLN A 112 -16.53 9.39 -19.21
N VAL A 113 -17.64 9.90 -18.67
CA VAL A 113 -17.74 11.31 -18.20
C VAL A 113 -16.69 11.57 -17.12
N PHE A 114 -16.62 10.73 -16.08
CA PHE A 114 -15.61 10.85 -15.03
C PHE A 114 -14.18 10.73 -15.59
N HIS A 115 -13.94 9.78 -16.49
CA HIS A 115 -12.64 9.60 -17.12
C HIS A 115 -12.20 10.86 -17.90
N LYS A 116 -13.08 11.43 -18.74
CA LYS A 116 -12.80 12.66 -19.48
C LYS A 116 -12.51 13.82 -18.53
N LEU A 117 -13.32 13.99 -17.49
CA LEU A 117 -13.17 15.05 -16.49
C LEU A 117 -11.82 14.94 -15.76
N ILE A 118 -11.48 13.77 -15.22
CA ILE A 118 -10.25 13.54 -14.44
C ILE A 118 -9.02 13.62 -15.34
N ARG A 119 -9.09 13.11 -16.57
CA ARG A 119 -8.00 13.22 -17.54
C ARG A 119 -7.69 14.68 -17.88
N ARG A 120 -8.72 15.52 -17.98
CA ARG A 120 -8.59 16.96 -18.23
C ARG A 120 -8.09 17.72 -17.00
N TYR A 121 -8.65 17.41 -15.84
CA TYR A 121 -8.34 18.07 -14.56
C TYR A 121 -7.68 17.07 -13.60
N LYS A 122 -6.43 16.70 -13.91
CA LYS A 122 -5.70 15.64 -13.19
C LYS A 122 -5.61 15.85 -11.67
N TYR A 123 -5.65 17.10 -11.21
CA TYR A 123 -5.66 17.42 -9.79
C TYR A 123 -6.92 16.92 -9.04
N LEU A 124 -7.99 16.56 -9.75
CA LEU A 124 -9.20 15.97 -9.18
C LEU A 124 -9.06 14.49 -8.87
N GLU A 125 -8.06 13.79 -9.43
CA GLU A 125 -7.91 12.34 -9.28
C GLU A 125 -7.94 11.89 -7.81
N LYS A 126 -7.16 12.57 -6.95
CA LYS A 126 -7.14 12.26 -5.52
C LYS A 126 -8.50 12.58 -4.85
N GLY A 127 -9.11 13.72 -5.18
CA GLY A 127 -10.41 14.11 -4.64
C GLY A 127 -11.51 13.14 -5.04
N PHE A 128 -11.47 12.64 -6.27
CA PHE A 128 -12.40 11.64 -6.77
C PHE A 128 -12.26 10.31 -6.04
N GLU A 129 -11.04 9.81 -5.86
CA GLU A 129 -10.82 8.55 -5.14
C GLU A 129 -11.29 8.65 -3.68
N GLU A 130 -11.01 9.78 -3.00
CA GLU A 130 -11.47 10.01 -1.63
C GLU A 130 -13.00 10.14 -1.55
N GLU A 131 -13.66 10.78 -2.52
CA GLU A 131 -15.12 10.85 -2.54
C GLU A 131 -15.75 9.49 -2.76
N ILE A 132 -15.25 8.67 -3.70
CA ILE A 132 -15.74 7.31 -3.86
C ILE A 132 -15.55 6.51 -2.56
N LYS A 133 -14.41 6.63 -1.88
CA LYS A 133 -14.20 5.99 -0.55
C LYS A 133 -15.25 6.43 0.47
N LYS A 134 -15.59 7.72 0.51
CA LYS A 134 -16.59 8.30 1.40
C LYS A 134 -18.00 7.78 1.08
N LEU A 135 -18.39 7.77 -0.20
CA LEU A 135 -19.66 7.20 -0.66
C LEU A 135 -19.80 5.71 -0.29
N LEU A 136 -18.72 4.93 -0.40
CA LEU A 136 -18.70 3.53 0.04
C LEU A 136 -18.88 3.35 1.55
N LEU A 137 -18.52 4.34 2.38
CA LEU A 137 -18.79 4.30 3.83
C LEU A 137 -20.26 4.60 4.16
N PHE A 138 -20.94 5.34 3.30
CA PHE A 138 -22.32 5.80 3.50
C PHE A 138 -23.36 4.96 2.76
N LEU A 139 -23.03 3.76 2.30
CA LEU A 139 -23.95 2.89 1.56
C LEU A 139 -25.30 2.67 2.29
N LYS A 140 -25.34 2.72 3.61
CA LYS A 140 -26.59 2.62 4.38
C LYS A 140 -27.56 3.80 4.18
N GLY A 141 -27.05 4.97 3.82
CA GLY A 141 -27.88 6.14 3.49
C GLY A 141 -28.55 6.03 2.12
N PHE A 142 -28.13 5.08 1.28
CA PHE A 142 -28.59 4.94 -0.09
C PHE A 142 -29.59 3.79 -0.24
N THR A 143 -30.53 3.97 -1.17
CA THR A 143 -31.47 2.93 -1.59
C THR A 143 -30.74 1.75 -2.25
N GLU A 144 -31.42 0.62 -2.44
CA GLU A 144 -30.83 -0.53 -3.12
C GLU A 144 -30.42 -0.22 -4.57
N SER A 145 -31.26 0.50 -5.32
CA SER A 145 -30.93 0.86 -6.72
C SER A 145 -29.73 1.81 -6.80
N GLU A 146 -29.62 2.78 -5.89
CA GLU A 146 -28.47 3.69 -5.84
C GLU A 146 -27.18 2.94 -5.51
N ARG A 147 -27.23 2.01 -4.53
CA ARG A 147 -26.11 1.13 -4.22
C ARG A 147 -25.70 0.26 -5.40
N ASN A 148 -26.66 -0.29 -6.15
CA ASN A 148 -26.37 -1.10 -7.33
C ASN A 148 -25.67 -0.29 -8.42
N LYS A 149 -26.17 0.90 -8.74
CA LYS A 149 -25.55 1.81 -9.73
C LYS A 149 -24.16 2.25 -9.32
N LEU A 150 -23.98 2.60 -8.04
CA LEU A 150 -22.66 2.92 -7.50
C LEU A 150 -21.71 1.72 -7.56
N ALA A 151 -22.17 0.51 -7.25
CA ALA A 151 -21.37 -0.71 -7.34
C ALA A 151 -20.93 -1.00 -8.78
N MET A 152 -21.83 -0.89 -9.74
CA MET A 152 -21.53 -1.09 -11.16
C MET A 152 -20.51 -0.06 -11.66
N LEU A 153 -20.76 1.24 -11.41
CA LEU A 153 -19.82 2.30 -11.76
C LEU A 153 -18.43 2.06 -11.12
N THR A 154 -18.39 1.70 -9.84
CA THR A 154 -17.14 1.43 -9.12
C THR A 154 -16.37 0.28 -9.77
N GLY A 155 -17.06 -0.80 -10.18
CA GLY A 155 -16.45 -1.92 -10.90
C GLY A 155 -15.80 -1.50 -12.22
N ILE A 156 -16.48 -0.65 -13.01
CA ILE A 156 -15.96 -0.12 -14.27
C ILE A 156 -14.77 0.83 -14.04
N LEU A 157 -14.84 1.70 -13.03
CA LEU A 157 -13.75 2.61 -12.69
C LEU A 157 -12.49 1.86 -12.23
N LEU A 158 -12.65 0.77 -11.47
CA LEU A 158 -11.57 -0.13 -11.09
C LEU A 158 -10.99 -0.87 -12.30
N ALA A 159 -11.86 -1.36 -13.20
CA ALA A 159 -11.45 -2.02 -14.44
C ALA A 159 -10.60 -1.14 -15.35
N ASN A 160 -10.95 0.14 -15.43
CA ASN A 160 -10.24 1.14 -16.23
C ASN A 160 -8.99 1.69 -15.54
N GLY A 161 -8.76 1.36 -14.26
CA GLY A 161 -7.67 1.91 -13.45
C GLY A 161 -7.85 3.40 -13.13
N SER A 162 -9.08 3.93 -13.21
CA SER A 162 -9.40 5.32 -12.85
C SER A 162 -9.33 5.56 -11.34
N ILE A 163 -9.50 4.50 -10.54
CA ILE A 163 -9.39 4.53 -9.07
C ILE A 163 -8.63 3.28 -8.58
N SER A 164 -7.97 3.39 -7.43
CA SER A 164 -7.27 2.28 -6.80
C SER A 164 -8.22 1.32 -6.08
N SER A 165 -7.99 0.01 -6.17
CA SER A 165 -8.69 -1.03 -5.40
C SER A 165 -8.56 -0.88 -3.88
N SER A 166 -7.68 0.01 -3.40
CA SER A 166 -7.61 0.38 -1.98
C SER A 166 -8.93 0.93 -1.43
N ILE A 167 -9.81 1.47 -2.27
CA ILE A 167 -11.13 1.98 -1.86
C ILE A 167 -12.03 0.91 -1.26
N LEU A 168 -11.81 -0.37 -1.60
CA LEU A 168 -12.62 -1.48 -1.11
C LEU A 168 -12.48 -1.64 0.40
N GLY A 169 -11.45 -1.07 1.01
CA GLY A 169 -11.30 -0.99 2.46
C GLY A 169 -12.53 -0.38 3.16
N SER A 170 -13.23 0.57 2.53
CA SER A 170 -14.45 1.16 3.07
C SER A 170 -15.58 0.14 3.25
N LEU A 171 -15.63 -0.91 2.42
CA LEU A 171 -16.64 -1.96 2.52
C LEU A 171 -16.44 -2.86 3.76
N PHE A 172 -15.27 -2.83 4.40
CA PHE A 172 -15.01 -3.62 5.59
C PHE A 172 -15.47 -2.93 6.89
N ASN A 173 -16.14 -1.78 6.78
CA ASN A 173 -16.74 -1.12 7.92
C ASN A 173 -17.76 -2.03 8.62
N GLU A 174 -17.62 -2.21 9.94
CA GLU A 174 -18.45 -3.13 10.70
C GLU A 174 -19.95 -2.92 10.54
N ASN A 175 -20.40 -1.67 10.40
CA ASN A 175 -21.82 -1.34 10.28
C ASN A 175 -22.40 -1.84 8.96
N LEU A 176 -21.62 -1.76 7.87
CA LEU A 176 -22.01 -2.26 6.55
C LEU A 176 -21.97 -3.79 6.49
N VAL A 177 -20.94 -4.36 7.12
CA VAL A 177 -20.69 -5.81 7.14
C VAL A 177 -21.77 -6.54 7.94
N LYS A 178 -22.13 -6.04 9.13
CA LYS A 178 -23.15 -6.64 10.00
C LYS A 178 -24.52 -6.73 9.32
N GLU A 179 -24.87 -5.76 8.49
CA GLU A 179 -26.14 -5.70 7.76
C GLU A 179 -26.09 -6.38 6.39
N GLY A 180 -24.95 -6.94 5.99
CA GLY A 180 -24.78 -7.62 4.70
C GLY A 180 -24.69 -6.67 3.50
N VAL A 181 -24.70 -5.35 3.71
CA VAL A 181 -24.60 -4.34 2.64
C VAL A 181 -23.29 -4.49 1.87
N SER A 182 -22.18 -4.74 2.57
CA SER A 182 -20.86 -4.92 1.98
C SER A 182 -20.82 -6.08 0.97
N ALA A 183 -21.36 -7.24 1.36
CA ALA A 183 -21.37 -8.43 0.51
C ALA A 183 -22.29 -8.27 -0.71
N CYS A 184 -23.47 -7.66 -0.53
CA CYS A 184 -24.39 -7.35 -1.64
C CYS A 184 -23.75 -6.38 -2.65
N PHE A 185 -23.14 -5.30 -2.14
CA PHE A 185 -22.45 -4.32 -2.98
C PHE A 185 -21.29 -4.96 -3.75
N ALA A 186 -20.46 -5.77 -3.07
CA ALA A 186 -19.33 -6.46 -3.67
C ALA A 186 -19.74 -7.38 -4.83
N VAL A 187 -20.89 -8.08 -4.72
CA VAL A 187 -21.41 -8.91 -5.83
C VAL A 187 -21.66 -8.08 -7.08
N LYS A 188 -22.37 -6.95 -6.97
CA LYS A 188 -22.66 -6.08 -8.11
C LYS A 188 -21.38 -5.48 -8.69
N LEU A 189 -20.46 -5.05 -7.82
CA LEU A 189 -19.16 -4.51 -8.21
C LEU A 189 -18.32 -5.52 -8.99
N PHE A 190 -18.15 -6.74 -8.46
CA PHE A 190 -17.32 -7.75 -9.12
C PHE A 190 -17.94 -8.25 -10.42
N LYS A 191 -19.28 -8.32 -10.53
CA LYS A 191 -19.95 -8.58 -11.81
C LYS A 191 -19.57 -7.54 -12.86
N SER A 192 -19.67 -6.26 -12.49
CA SER A 192 -19.36 -5.16 -13.40
C SER A 192 -17.87 -5.05 -13.71
N TRP A 193 -16.99 -5.43 -12.79
CA TRP A 193 -15.55 -5.47 -13.04
C TRP A 193 -15.20 -6.63 -13.99
N LEU A 194 -15.78 -7.82 -13.77
CA LEU A 194 -15.51 -8.99 -14.61
C LEU A 194 -16.13 -8.91 -16.00
N SER A 195 -17.15 -8.08 -16.22
CA SER A 195 -17.62 -7.77 -17.58
C SER A 195 -16.63 -6.91 -18.37
N GLU A 196 -15.75 -6.16 -17.71
CA GLU A 196 -14.76 -5.29 -18.34
C GLU A 196 -13.38 -5.95 -18.48
N LYS A 197 -13.01 -6.82 -17.53
CA LYS A 197 -11.68 -7.41 -17.40
C LYS A 197 -11.76 -8.85 -16.94
N ASP A 198 -10.74 -9.64 -17.25
CA ASP A 198 -10.63 -11.01 -16.77
C ASP A 198 -10.26 -11.08 -15.27
N ILE A 199 -10.44 -12.27 -14.68
CA ILE A 199 -10.09 -12.54 -13.28
C ILE A 199 -8.62 -12.26 -12.98
N ASN A 200 -7.71 -12.41 -13.95
CA ASN A 200 -6.28 -12.16 -13.75
C ASN A 200 -6.00 -10.68 -13.51
N SER A 201 -6.66 -9.80 -14.26
CA SER A 201 -6.58 -8.35 -14.10
C SER A 201 -7.16 -7.90 -12.76
N VAL A 202 -8.30 -8.46 -12.37
CA VAL A 202 -8.91 -8.22 -11.05
C VAL A 202 -7.96 -8.67 -9.93
N ALA A 203 -7.45 -9.89 -10.00
CA ALA A 203 -6.51 -10.45 -9.02
C ALA A 203 -5.22 -9.63 -8.92
N ALA A 204 -4.66 -9.18 -10.04
CA ALA A 204 -3.48 -8.31 -10.04
C ALA A 204 -3.77 -6.96 -9.35
N SER A 205 -4.93 -6.37 -9.62
CA SER A 205 -5.36 -5.11 -9.02
C SER A 205 -5.58 -5.23 -7.52
N LEU A 206 -6.16 -6.34 -7.04
CA LEU A 206 -6.34 -6.59 -5.60
C LEU A 206 -5.00 -6.85 -4.89
N ARG A 207 -4.13 -7.68 -5.47
CA ARG A 207 -2.79 -7.99 -4.91
C ARG A 207 -1.91 -6.76 -4.77
N LYS A 208 -1.97 -5.82 -5.73
CA LYS A 208 -1.15 -4.60 -5.73
C LYS A 208 -1.30 -3.78 -4.45
N VAL A 209 -2.46 -3.84 -3.81
CA VAL A 209 -2.79 -3.09 -2.59
C VAL A 209 -3.10 -4.01 -1.39
N GLY A 210 -2.86 -5.32 -1.50
CA GLY A 210 -3.10 -6.29 -0.43
C GLY A 210 -4.57 -6.57 -0.11
N MET A 211 -5.50 -6.26 -1.01
CA MET A 211 -6.95 -6.47 -0.80
C MET A 211 -7.38 -7.91 -1.05
N ASP A 212 -6.56 -8.69 -1.75
CA ASP A 212 -6.75 -10.13 -2.00
C ASP A 212 -6.87 -10.95 -0.71
N ASN A 213 -6.14 -10.57 0.35
CA ASN A 213 -6.18 -11.27 1.64
C ASN A 213 -7.35 -10.84 2.54
N ARG A 214 -8.11 -9.81 2.16
CA ARG A 214 -9.12 -9.16 3.01
C ARG A 214 -10.55 -9.39 2.54
N LEU A 215 -10.77 -10.11 1.43
CA LEU A 215 -12.10 -10.32 0.87
C LEU A 215 -13.08 -11.00 1.85
N MET A 216 -12.58 -11.81 2.78
CA MET A 216 -13.40 -12.41 3.84
C MET A 216 -14.01 -11.35 4.78
N GLU A 217 -13.41 -10.17 4.90
CA GLU A 217 -13.91 -9.08 5.73
C GLU A 217 -15.21 -8.46 5.21
N LEU A 218 -15.64 -8.79 3.98
CA LEU A 218 -16.97 -8.47 3.46
C LEU A 218 -18.10 -9.09 4.30
N PHE A 219 -17.79 -10.14 5.08
CA PHE A 219 -18.73 -10.85 5.93
C PHE A 219 -18.45 -10.63 7.42
N PRO A 220 -19.49 -10.70 8.27
CA PRO A 220 -19.36 -10.70 9.72
C PRO A 220 -18.44 -11.83 10.21
N ALA A 221 -17.76 -11.66 11.33
CA ALA A 221 -16.77 -12.60 11.85
C ALA A 221 -17.27 -14.05 11.94
N ASN A 222 -18.54 -14.25 12.34
CA ASN A 222 -19.17 -15.57 12.43
C ASN A 222 -19.49 -16.24 11.07
N LYS A 223 -19.28 -15.53 9.96
CA LYS A 223 -19.52 -16.01 8.58
C LYS A 223 -18.25 -16.01 7.72
N ARG A 224 -17.08 -15.69 8.29
CA ARG A 224 -15.79 -15.67 7.58
C ARG A 224 -15.23 -17.09 7.41
N SER A 225 -15.86 -17.87 6.54
CA SER A 225 -15.39 -19.20 6.15
C SER A 225 -15.27 -19.30 4.64
N CYS A 226 -14.36 -20.15 4.15
CA CYS A 226 -14.19 -20.39 2.72
C CYS A 226 -15.49 -20.90 2.11
N GLU A 227 -16.17 -21.79 2.81
CA GLU A 227 -17.41 -22.42 2.38
C GLU A 227 -18.51 -21.37 2.21
N HIS A 228 -18.68 -20.47 3.19
CA HIS A 228 -19.67 -19.41 3.10
C HIS A 228 -19.36 -18.43 1.96
N PHE A 229 -18.10 -17.98 1.86
CA PHE A 229 -17.68 -17.07 0.81
C PHE A 229 -17.89 -17.67 -0.58
N SER A 230 -17.40 -18.90 -0.79
CA SER A 230 -17.50 -19.58 -2.07
C SER A 230 -18.95 -19.84 -2.46
N LYS A 231 -19.79 -20.27 -1.51
CA LYS A 231 -21.22 -20.45 -1.77
C LYS A 231 -21.88 -19.13 -2.16
N TYR A 232 -21.69 -18.07 -1.36
CA TYR A 232 -22.34 -16.78 -1.59
C TYR A 232 -22.01 -16.18 -2.96
N PHE A 233 -20.73 -16.18 -3.33
CA PHE A 233 -20.30 -15.64 -4.62
C PHE A 233 -20.62 -16.56 -5.79
N THR A 234 -20.57 -17.89 -5.61
CA THR A 234 -20.96 -18.84 -6.67
C THR A 234 -22.46 -18.79 -6.95
N ASP A 235 -23.30 -18.74 -5.92
CA ASP A 235 -24.76 -18.58 -6.05
C ASP A 235 -25.12 -17.26 -6.75
N ALA A 236 -24.28 -16.24 -6.58
CA ALA A 236 -24.40 -14.98 -7.31
C ALA A 236 -23.83 -15.00 -8.74
N GLY A 237 -23.28 -16.12 -9.23
CA GLY A 237 -22.69 -16.25 -10.57
C GLY A 237 -21.22 -15.79 -10.69
N LEU A 238 -20.53 -15.60 -9.56
CA LEU A 238 -19.14 -15.16 -9.46
C LEU A 238 -18.22 -16.29 -8.99
N LYS A 239 -18.27 -17.43 -9.70
CA LYS A 239 -17.43 -18.60 -9.39
C LYS A 239 -15.94 -18.26 -9.45
N GLU A 240 -15.51 -17.44 -10.40
CA GLU A 240 -14.11 -17.05 -10.57
C GLU A 240 -13.55 -16.31 -9.34
N ILE A 241 -14.36 -15.43 -8.73
CA ILE A 241 -14.00 -14.74 -7.47
C ILE A 241 -13.92 -15.73 -6.31
N SER A 242 -14.85 -16.69 -6.28
CA SER A 242 -14.87 -17.77 -5.27
C SER A 242 -13.61 -18.63 -5.34
N ASP A 243 -13.21 -19.03 -6.56
CA ASP A 243 -12.02 -19.83 -6.82
C ASP A 243 -10.75 -19.05 -6.50
N PHE A 244 -10.70 -17.76 -6.87
CA PHE A 244 -9.61 -16.87 -6.53
C PHE A 244 -9.39 -16.75 -5.01
N ALA A 245 -10.46 -16.45 -4.25
CA ALA A 245 -10.36 -16.29 -2.79
C ALA A 245 -9.92 -17.59 -2.09
N ARG A 246 -10.43 -18.74 -2.54
CA ARG A 246 -10.04 -20.06 -2.03
C ARG A 246 -8.57 -20.38 -2.29
N ASN A 247 -8.10 -20.12 -3.51
CA ASN A 247 -6.69 -20.29 -3.86
C ASN A 247 -5.79 -19.39 -3.02
N GLN A 248 -6.20 -18.13 -2.80
CA GLN A 248 -5.45 -17.20 -1.97
C GLN A 248 -5.35 -17.68 -0.51
N GLN A 249 -6.44 -18.19 0.05
CA GLN A 249 -6.44 -18.75 1.40
C GLN A 249 -5.55 -20.01 1.49
N SER A 250 -5.57 -20.89 0.48
CA SER A 250 -4.70 -22.05 0.43
C SER A 250 -3.22 -21.67 0.37
N ILE A 251 -2.87 -20.63 -0.40
CA ILE A 251 -1.51 -20.09 -0.46
C ILE A 251 -1.10 -19.52 0.89
N GLY A 252 -1.97 -18.73 1.54
CA GLY A 252 -1.74 -18.18 2.87
C GLY A 252 -1.53 -19.26 3.93
N ALA A 253 -2.43 -20.25 3.99
CA ALA A 253 -2.32 -21.37 4.92
C ALA A 253 -1.05 -22.20 4.68
N ARG A 254 -0.69 -22.45 3.42
CA ARG A 254 0.56 -23.14 3.08
C ARG A 254 1.80 -22.35 3.53
N LYS A 255 1.81 -21.03 3.32
CA LYS A 255 2.91 -20.17 3.78
C LYS A 255 3.04 -20.19 5.31
N GLU A 256 1.92 -20.11 6.03
CA GLU A 256 1.94 -20.14 7.50
C GLU A 256 2.40 -21.50 8.03
N LEU A 257 1.86 -22.61 7.52
CA LEU A 257 2.31 -23.95 7.88
C LEU A 257 3.80 -24.18 7.58
N GLN A 258 4.29 -23.65 6.46
CA GLN A 258 5.70 -23.74 6.12
C GLN A 258 6.57 -22.98 7.13
N LYS A 259 6.11 -21.81 7.60
CA LYS A 259 6.79 -21.02 8.62
C LYS A 259 6.79 -21.73 9.98
N GLU A 260 5.64 -22.23 10.43
CA GLU A 260 5.53 -22.99 11.68
C GLU A 260 6.42 -24.24 11.67
N LEU A 261 6.43 -25.00 10.56
CA LEU A 261 7.29 -26.17 10.42
C LEU A 261 8.78 -25.78 10.47
N GLN A 262 9.15 -24.66 9.85
CA GLN A 262 10.53 -24.16 9.86
C GLN A 262 10.98 -23.76 11.27
N GLU A 263 10.11 -23.12 12.04
CA GLU A 263 10.35 -22.79 13.45
C GLU A 263 10.48 -24.05 14.31
N GLN A 264 9.64 -25.07 14.10
CA GLN A 264 9.76 -26.35 14.81
C GLN A 264 11.05 -27.10 14.49
N ILE A 265 11.52 -27.06 13.24
CA ILE A 265 12.82 -27.64 12.85
C ILE A 265 13.95 -26.96 13.64
N ILE A 266 13.90 -25.63 13.76
CA ILE A 266 14.90 -24.88 14.54
C ILE A 266 14.91 -25.32 16.00
N VAL A 267 13.74 -25.50 16.61
CA VAL A 267 13.61 -26.00 18.00
C VAL A 267 14.14 -27.43 18.14
N LEU A 268 13.82 -28.32 17.20
CA LEU A 268 14.32 -29.70 17.19
C LEU A 268 15.85 -29.77 17.06
N LEU A 269 16.45 -28.93 16.20
CA LEU A 269 17.91 -28.86 16.05
C LEU A 269 18.58 -28.37 17.35
N TYR A 270 17.96 -27.42 18.05
CA TYR A 270 18.44 -26.95 19.36
C TYR A 270 18.37 -28.04 20.43
N LEU A 271 17.27 -28.79 20.51
CA LEU A 271 17.05 -29.81 21.54
C LEU A 271 17.87 -31.09 21.30
N LYS A 272 18.20 -31.43 20.05
CA LYS A 272 18.95 -32.65 19.71
C LYS A 272 20.46 -32.40 19.56
N LYS A 273 21.07 -31.77 20.57
CA LYS A 273 22.52 -31.52 20.61
C LYS A 273 23.37 -32.80 20.69
N ASP A 274 22.77 -33.91 21.16
CA ASP A 274 23.43 -35.19 21.44
C ASP A 274 23.32 -36.24 20.31
N ASN A 275 22.97 -35.84 19.08
CA ASN A 275 22.99 -36.77 17.95
C ASN A 275 24.44 -36.98 17.47
N ASN A 276 24.74 -38.15 16.87
CA ASN A 276 26.00 -38.44 16.14
C ASN A 276 26.20 -37.59 14.86
N ILE A 277 25.59 -36.41 14.77
CA ILE A 277 25.68 -35.49 13.63
C ILE A 277 26.78 -34.47 13.93
N SER A 278 27.67 -34.24 12.96
CA SER A 278 28.75 -33.28 13.15
C SER A 278 28.22 -31.84 13.24
N GLU A 279 28.91 -31.02 14.03
CA GLU A 279 28.54 -29.62 14.24
C GLU A 279 28.51 -28.82 12.92
N GLN A 280 29.38 -29.17 11.95
CA GLN A 280 29.42 -28.57 10.62
C GLN A 280 28.14 -28.86 9.82
N THR A 281 27.59 -30.07 9.91
CA THR A 281 26.31 -30.40 9.28
C THR A 281 25.18 -29.67 9.98
N MET A 282 25.20 -29.64 11.31
CA MET A 282 24.17 -28.99 12.12
C MET A 282 24.08 -27.49 11.84
N ILE A 283 25.22 -26.78 11.84
CA ILE A 283 25.25 -25.35 11.58
C ILE A 283 24.80 -25.01 10.16
N GLY A 284 25.10 -25.87 9.18
CA GLY A 284 24.59 -25.73 7.81
C GLY A 284 23.06 -25.84 7.75
N LEU A 285 22.47 -26.82 8.45
CA LEU A 285 21.02 -27.00 8.52
C LEU A 285 20.33 -25.84 9.26
N ILE A 286 20.92 -25.39 10.38
CA ILE A 286 20.42 -24.24 11.15
C ILE A 286 20.44 -22.99 10.28
N TRP A 287 21.56 -22.69 9.61
CA TRP A 287 21.66 -21.53 8.72
C TRP A 287 20.59 -21.56 7.63
N SER A 288 20.48 -22.66 6.89
CA SER A 288 19.47 -22.81 5.83
C SER A 288 18.05 -22.61 6.36
N SER A 289 17.75 -23.16 7.55
CA SER A 289 16.46 -23.06 8.21
C SER A 289 16.12 -21.64 8.69
N VAL A 290 17.09 -20.98 9.31
CA VAL A 290 16.94 -19.60 9.79
C VAL A 290 16.74 -18.66 8.60
N MET A 291 17.52 -18.81 7.54
CA MET A 291 17.44 -17.93 6.37
C MET A 291 16.22 -18.19 5.47
N SER A 292 15.63 -19.39 5.50
CA SER A 292 14.40 -19.71 4.76
C SER A 292 13.11 -19.34 5.50
N SER A 293 13.19 -19.06 6.81
CA SER A 293 12.02 -18.72 7.64
C SER A 293 11.46 -17.31 7.40
N VAL A 294 12.12 -16.49 6.58
CA VAL A 294 11.79 -15.08 6.37
C VAL A 294 11.55 -14.78 4.90
N GLU A 295 10.50 -14.01 4.62
CA GLU A 295 10.30 -13.36 3.34
C GLU A 295 11.12 -12.06 3.29
N TRP A 296 12.16 -12.04 2.47
CA TRP A 296 13.14 -10.97 2.42
C TRP A 296 12.68 -9.77 1.58
N ASN A 297 13.01 -8.57 2.04
CA ASN A 297 12.80 -7.35 1.27
C ASN A 297 13.62 -7.37 -0.04
N LYS A 298 13.09 -6.75 -1.10
CA LYS A 298 13.79 -6.63 -2.40
C LYS A 298 14.65 -5.36 -2.50
N LYS A 299 14.51 -4.41 -1.57
CA LYS A 299 15.37 -3.23 -1.50
C LYS A 299 16.63 -3.57 -0.70
N GLU A 300 17.79 -3.30 -1.30
CA GLU A 300 19.12 -3.67 -0.76
C GLU A 300 19.39 -3.13 0.66
N GLU A 301 19.00 -1.88 0.95
CA GLU A 301 19.18 -1.28 2.29
C GLU A 301 18.25 -1.93 3.33
N LEU A 302 16.96 -2.07 3.00
CA LEU A 302 15.96 -2.64 3.90
C LEU A 302 16.21 -4.12 4.19
N VAL A 303 16.66 -4.89 3.19
CA VAL A 303 16.96 -6.32 3.40
C VAL A 303 18.17 -6.50 4.31
N THR A 304 19.15 -5.60 4.23
CA THR A 304 20.32 -5.62 5.10
C THR A 304 19.92 -5.41 6.56
N GLU A 305 19.12 -4.37 6.86
CA GLU A 305 18.63 -4.12 8.22
C GLU A 305 17.74 -5.26 8.75
N GLN A 306 16.86 -5.79 7.89
CA GLN A 306 16.01 -6.94 8.21
C GLN A 306 16.86 -8.17 8.56
N ALA A 307 17.90 -8.45 7.78
CA ALA A 307 18.80 -9.59 7.99
C ALA A 307 19.55 -9.49 9.32
N ILE A 308 20.07 -8.31 9.64
CA ILE A 308 20.76 -8.06 10.91
C ILE A 308 19.81 -8.25 12.09
N LYS A 309 18.59 -7.71 12.03
CA LYS A 309 17.59 -7.89 13.10
C LYS A 309 17.23 -9.35 13.30
N HIS A 310 17.00 -10.08 12.20
CA HIS A 310 16.66 -11.50 12.23
C HIS A 310 17.79 -12.36 12.79
N LEU A 311 19.01 -12.25 12.24
CA LEU A 311 20.16 -13.04 12.68
C LEU A 311 20.57 -12.73 14.13
N LYS A 312 20.34 -11.50 14.61
CA LYS A 312 20.57 -11.14 16.02
C LYS A 312 19.68 -11.96 16.96
N GLN A 313 18.43 -12.23 16.59
CA GLN A 313 17.52 -13.07 17.38
C GLN A 313 18.02 -14.53 17.47
N TYR A 314 18.63 -15.03 16.40
CA TYR A 314 19.14 -16.41 16.31
C TYR A 314 20.61 -16.56 16.70
N SER A 315 21.30 -15.49 17.09
CA SER A 315 22.72 -15.55 17.47
C SER A 315 23.00 -16.52 18.64
N PRO A 316 22.17 -16.61 19.70
CA PRO A 316 22.38 -17.62 20.76
C PRO A 316 22.31 -19.06 20.25
N LEU A 317 21.43 -19.34 19.28
CA LEU A 317 21.32 -20.65 18.63
C LEU A 317 22.55 -20.94 17.78
N LEU A 318 22.96 -19.99 16.93
CA LEU A 318 24.13 -20.15 16.08
C LEU A 318 25.39 -20.40 16.93
N LYS A 319 25.58 -19.61 18.00
CA LYS A 319 26.68 -19.76 18.97
C LYS A 319 26.74 -21.15 19.60
N ALA A 320 25.58 -21.76 19.86
CA ALA A 320 25.51 -23.09 20.46
C ALA A 320 26.07 -24.21 19.55
N PHE A 321 26.20 -23.95 18.25
CA PHE A 321 26.68 -24.88 17.21
C PHE A 321 27.85 -24.29 16.38
N THR A 322 28.59 -23.35 16.97
CA THR A 322 29.85 -22.83 16.45
C THR A 322 30.94 -22.85 17.52
N SER A 323 31.04 -23.95 18.26
CA SER A 323 32.05 -24.18 19.30
C SER A 323 33.42 -24.64 18.76
N GLN A 324 33.46 -25.07 17.50
CA GLN A 324 34.70 -25.46 16.81
C GLN A 324 35.01 -24.48 15.68
N GLY A 325 36.30 -24.18 15.47
CA GLY A 325 36.71 -23.32 14.35
C GLY A 325 36.28 -23.84 12.98
N LEU A 326 36.13 -25.17 12.81
CA LEU A 326 35.62 -25.74 11.56
C LEU A 326 34.11 -25.48 11.35
N SER A 327 33.31 -25.47 12.42
CA SER A 327 31.88 -25.09 12.35
C SER A 327 31.69 -23.59 12.08
N GLU A 328 32.50 -22.74 12.70
CA GLU A 328 32.52 -21.29 12.43
C GLU A 328 32.88 -21.00 10.97
N LEU A 329 33.92 -21.65 10.46
CA LEU A 329 34.31 -21.54 9.07
C LEU A 329 33.19 -22.04 8.13
N THR A 330 32.53 -23.16 8.47
CA THR A 330 31.38 -23.66 7.70
C THR A 330 30.25 -22.63 7.62
N LEU A 331 29.94 -21.96 8.74
CA LEU A 331 28.95 -20.88 8.77
C LEU A 331 29.36 -19.70 7.88
N LEU A 332 30.62 -19.26 7.94
CA LEU A 332 31.16 -18.20 7.08
C LEU A 332 31.00 -18.53 5.58
N LEU A 333 31.31 -19.77 5.18
CA LEU A 333 31.12 -20.22 3.79
C LEU A 333 29.65 -20.22 3.38
N LYS A 334 28.75 -20.60 4.29
CA LYS A 334 27.31 -20.56 4.03
C LYS A 334 26.74 -19.14 3.93
N ILE A 335 27.25 -18.20 4.72
CA ILE A 335 26.93 -16.77 4.59
C ILE A 335 27.42 -16.25 3.24
N GLN A 336 28.67 -16.56 2.86
CA GLN A 336 29.25 -16.13 1.59
C GLN A 336 28.45 -16.64 0.39
N GLU A 337 28.14 -17.94 0.39
CA GLU A 337 27.31 -18.58 -0.63
C GLU A 337 25.93 -17.91 -0.72
N TYR A 338 25.27 -17.69 0.40
CA TYR A 338 23.94 -17.09 0.43
C TYR A 338 23.92 -15.64 -0.09
N CYS A 339 24.89 -14.82 0.34
CA CYS A 339 24.99 -13.43 -0.09
C CYS A 339 25.36 -13.29 -1.57
N TYR A 340 26.07 -14.28 -2.14
CA TYR A 340 26.36 -14.32 -3.57
C TYR A 340 25.16 -14.74 -4.39
N ASP A 341 24.49 -15.82 -3.98
CA ASP A 341 23.35 -16.38 -4.71
C ASP A 341 22.11 -15.45 -4.64
N ASN A 342 22.05 -14.54 -3.65
CA ASN A 342 21.01 -13.52 -3.52
C ASN A 342 21.55 -12.11 -3.76
N ILE A 343 21.26 -11.53 -4.94
CA ILE A 343 21.81 -10.24 -5.37
C ILE A 343 21.54 -9.09 -4.39
N HIS A 344 20.42 -9.12 -3.67
CA HIS A 344 20.05 -8.10 -2.68
C HIS A 344 20.89 -8.15 -1.39
N PHE A 345 21.60 -9.26 -1.14
CA PHE A 345 22.45 -9.47 0.04
C PHE A 345 23.94 -9.17 -0.22
N MET A 346 24.30 -8.78 -1.45
CA MET A 346 25.69 -8.55 -1.82
C MET A 346 26.41 -7.54 -0.89
N LYS A 347 25.73 -6.48 -0.43
CA LYS A 347 26.28 -5.51 0.56
C LYS A 347 26.02 -5.86 2.03
N ALA A 348 25.24 -6.91 2.30
CA ALA A 348 24.91 -7.33 3.66
C ALA A 348 26.01 -8.19 4.29
N PHE A 349 26.86 -8.83 3.48
CA PHE A 349 27.88 -9.80 3.93
C PHE A 349 28.74 -9.28 5.09
N GLN A 350 29.41 -8.13 4.91
CA GLN A 350 30.26 -7.57 5.96
C GLN A 350 29.48 -7.31 7.26
N LYS A 351 28.29 -6.71 7.16
CA LYS A 351 27.46 -6.39 8.33
C LYS A 351 27.01 -7.65 9.07
N ILE A 352 26.68 -8.72 8.34
CA ILE A 352 26.33 -10.03 8.92
C ILE A 352 27.53 -10.60 9.68
N VAL A 353 28.73 -10.62 9.08
CA VAL A 353 29.92 -11.15 9.73
C VAL A 353 30.28 -10.33 10.97
N VAL A 354 30.22 -9.00 10.90
CA VAL A 354 30.46 -8.11 12.05
C VAL A 354 29.44 -8.35 13.17
N LEU A 355 28.15 -8.53 12.84
CA LEU A 355 27.13 -8.88 13.83
C LEU A 355 27.47 -10.19 14.55
N LEU A 356 27.81 -11.23 13.79
CA LEU A 356 28.08 -12.56 14.34
C LEU A 356 29.39 -12.59 15.13
N TYR A 357 30.40 -11.81 14.75
CA TYR A 357 31.59 -11.59 15.56
C TYR A 357 31.25 -10.91 16.89
N LYS A 358 30.48 -9.80 16.87
CA LYS A 358 30.05 -9.08 18.08
C LYS A 358 29.15 -9.91 19.00
N ALA A 359 28.51 -10.96 18.48
CA ALA A 359 27.66 -11.88 19.24
C ALA A 359 28.43 -13.14 19.71
N ASP A 360 29.75 -13.17 19.54
CA ASP A 360 30.65 -14.31 19.80
C ASP A 360 30.22 -15.62 19.08
N VAL A 361 29.60 -15.50 17.92
CA VAL A 361 29.26 -16.64 17.06
C VAL A 361 30.46 -17.02 16.20
N LEU A 362 31.25 -16.04 15.77
CA LEU A 362 32.45 -16.21 14.95
C LEU A 362 33.66 -15.62 15.69
N SER A 363 34.73 -16.39 15.77
CA SER A 363 36.02 -15.96 16.30
C SER A 363 36.82 -15.14 15.28
N GLU A 364 37.81 -14.41 15.78
CA GLU A 364 38.78 -13.71 14.94
C GLU A 364 39.54 -14.69 14.05
N GLU A 365 39.99 -15.81 14.60
CA GLU A 365 40.77 -16.83 13.90
C GLU A 365 40.00 -17.42 12.72
N ALA A 366 38.70 -17.72 12.89
CA ALA A 366 37.86 -18.23 11.81
C ALA A 366 37.69 -17.21 10.67
N ILE A 367 37.50 -15.93 11.01
CA ILE A 367 37.36 -14.84 10.03
C ILE A 367 38.66 -14.63 9.26
N LEU A 368 39.80 -14.59 9.96
CA LEU A 368 41.12 -14.45 9.34
C LEU A 368 41.44 -15.64 8.44
N LYS A 369 41.14 -16.86 8.88
CA LYS A 369 41.30 -18.08 8.08
C LYS A 369 40.47 -18.05 6.81
N TRP A 370 39.19 -17.68 6.91
CA TRP A 370 38.32 -17.51 5.74
C TRP A 370 38.90 -16.47 4.77
N TYR A 371 39.31 -15.30 5.28
CA TYR A 371 39.81 -14.20 4.46
C TYR A 371 41.09 -14.58 3.69
N ASN A 372 42.04 -15.25 4.35
CA ASN A 372 43.35 -15.54 3.77
C ASN A 372 43.33 -16.75 2.83
N GLU A 373 42.66 -17.85 3.22
CA GLU A 373 42.86 -19.15 2.55
C GLU A 373 41.59 -19.94 2.27
N ALA A 374 40.54 -19.82 3.09
CA ALA A 374 39.43 -20.76 3.06
C ALA A 374 38.14 -20.24 2.39
N HIS A 375 38.12 -19.04 1.81
CA HIS A 375 36.95 -18.47 1.12
C HIS A 375 36.57 -19.20 -0.18
N LEU A 376 35.29 -19.13 -0.54
CA LEU A 376 34.80 -19.66 -1.82
C LEU A 376 35.18 -18.75 -3.00
N ALA A 377 35.19 -19.29 -4.21
CA ALA A 377 35.30 -18.50 -5.44
C ALA A 377 34.08 -17.59 -5.68
N LYS A 378 32.90 -18.00 -5.18
CA LYS A 378 31.63 -17.26 -5.25
C LYS A 378 31.76 -15.88 -4.59
N GLY A 379 31.76 -14.81 -5.38
CA GLY A 379 31.83 -13.43 -4.88
C GLY A 379 33.17 -13.04 -4.23
N LYS A 380 34.25 -13.81 -4.45
CA LYS A 380 35.56 -13.64 -3.80
C LYS A 380 36.05 -12.20 -3.79
N SER A 381 36.21 -11.59 -4.97
CA SER A 381 36.78 -10.23 -5.08
C SER A 381 35.95 -9.20 -4.33
N VAL A 382 34.62 -9.32 -4.40
CA VAL A 382 33.69 -8.39 -3.76
C VAL A 382 33.72 -8.53 -2.24
N PHE A 383 33.64 -9.74 -1.71
CA PHE A 383 33.57 -9.95 -0.27
C PHE A 383 34.90 -9.75 0.45
N LEU A 384 36.03 -10.08 -0.19
CA LEU A 384 37.34 -9.75 0.35
C LEU A 384 37.52 -8.22 0.44
N GLU A 385 37.12 -7.48 -0.60
CA GLU A 385 37.20 -6.01 -0.55
C GLU A 385 36.31 -5.42 0.54
N GLN A 386 35.07 -5.92 0.70
CA GLN A 386 34.18 -5.48 1.78
C GLN A 386 34.74 -5.75 3.19
N MET A 387 35.46 -6.86 3.37
CA MET A 387 35.99 -7.27 4.67
C MET A 387 37.34 -6.66 5.01
N LYS A 388 38.06 -6.10 4.03
CA LYS A 388 39.43 -5.61 4.17
C LYS A 388 39.64 -4.72 5.40
N LYS A 389 38.85 -3.65 5.56
CA LYS A 389 38.96 -2.73 6.70
C LYS A 389 38.69 -3.40 8.04
N PHE A 390 37.75 -4.35 8.07
CA PHE A 390 37.42 -5.07 9.30
C PHE A 390 38.51 -6.07 9.68
N VAL A 391 39.10 -6.76 8.69
CA VAL A 391 40.24 -7.65 8.91
C VAL A 391 41.50 -6.90 9.32
N GLU A 392 41.77 -5.74 8.73
CA GLU A 392 42.84 -4.83 9.19
C GLU A 392 42.60 -4.40 10.64
N TRP A 393 41.36 -4.10 11.01
CA TRP A 393 41.01 -3.77 12.40
C TRP A 393 41.24 -4.95 13.34
N LEU A 394 40.81 -6.18 13.00
CA LEU A 394 41.01 -7.38 13.81
C LEU A 394 42.50 -7.59 14.12
N LYS A 395 43.35 -7.60 13.09
CA LYS A 395 44.80 -7.77 13.22
C LYS A 395 45.47 -6.71 14.11
N ASN A 396 44.93 -5.49 14.13
CA ASN A 396 45.48 -4.37 14.91
C ASN A 396 44.88 -4.28 16.32
N ALA A 397 43.73 -4.91 16.58
CA ALA A 397 43.05 -4.86 17.87
C ALA A 397 43.82 -5.60 18.96
N GLU A 398 44.56 -6.66 18.61
CA GLU A 398 45.48 -7.36 19.52
C GLU A 398 46.71 -6.50 19.91
N GLU A 399 47.10 -5.51 19.08
CA GLU A 399 48.29 -4.65 19.29
C GLU A 399 48.04 -3.43 20.21
N GLY A 400 46.85 -3.30 20.81
CA GLY A 400 46.56 -2.29 21.84
C GLY A 400 46.22 -0.87 21.36
N ASN A 401 46.03 -0.66 20.06
CA ASN A 401 45.59 0.64 19.49
C ASN A 401 44.07 0.64 19.21
N LEU A 402 43.27 1.05 20.21
CA LEU A 402 41.80 1.08 20.09
C LEU A 402 41.30 2.31 19.31
N ALA A 403 40.94 2.10 18.04
CA ALA A 403 39.94 2.91 17.36
C ALA A 403 38.56 2.18 17.43
N PRO A 404 37.44 2.91 17.62
CA PRO A 404 36.10 2.30 17.66
C PRO A 404 35.81 1.52 16.37
N LEU A 405 35.25 0.33 16.50
CA LEU A 405 34.84 -0.51 15.38
C LEU A 405 33.82 0.27 14.52
N PHE A 406 34.19 0.54 13.26
CA PHE A 406 33.48 1.45 12.36
C PHE A 406 31.95 1.24 12.35
N GLY A 407 31.22 2.29 12.76
CA GLY A 407 29.90 2.64 12.25
C GLY A 407 28.71 1.75 12.64
N ILE A 408 28.37 1.66 13.93
CA ILE A 408 26.98 1.61 14.42
C ILE A 408 26.93 2.25 15.83
N GLU A 409 27.18 3.55 15.91
CA GLU A 409 26.63 4.38 16.99
C GLU A 409 25.83 5.48 16.31
N GLY A 410 24.50 5.43 16.48
CA GLY A 410 23.57 6.45 16.02
C GLY A 410 22.81 6.15 14.72
N GLN A 411 21.82 5.25 14.78
CA GLN A 411 20.42 5.49 14.35
C GLN A 411 19.53 4.32 14.75
#